data_AF-A0A561UD93-F1
#
_entry.id   AF-A0A561UD93-F1
#
_cell.length_a   1.000
_cell.length_b   1.000
_cell.length_c   1.000
_cell.angle_alpha   90.00
_cell.angle_beta   90.00
_cell.angle_gamma   90.00
#
_symmetry.space_group_name_H-M   'P 1'
#
loop_
_entity.id
_entity.type
_entity.pdbx_description
1 polymer ?
#
loop_
_entity_poly.entity_id
_entity_poly.type
_entity_poly.pdbx_seq_one_letter_code
_entity_poly.pdbx_strand_id
1 'polypeptide(L)'
;MRRSSPAPAPVPFSPQAARAHRDGLGLSPEQVAEGMAAHGVRLLPSHVLGFESGEFRPSEQEFIALARALWCPPVQLMGVRPGSLRDYRLARELSQQHAATRIGLGLRSYATAELTGRWTGDPEQAAALVELFGMTLRDFVRVTGAEAELDERLRQCVEGRWRAQLPALAKLVPVPPERLGQVLAALHAEHQVPSHWGATTPAEGPVPAESRPARFWSLLARGGTGGLPV
;
A
#
# COMPACT_ATOMS: atom_id res chain seq x y z
N MET A 1 -29.71 1.89 16.43
CA MET A 1 -28.91 0.77 15.87
C MET A 1 -27.44 1.06 16.09
N ARG A 2 -26.75 0.36 17.00
CA ARG A 2 -25.30 0.50 17.15
C ARG A 2 -24.64 -0.20 15.97
N ARG A 3 -23.97 0.54 15.08
CA ARG A 3 -23.12 -0.06 14.05
C ARG A 3 -21.96 -0.72 14.79
N SER A 4 -21.89 -2.05 14.76
CA SER A 4 -20.71 -2.79 15.21
C SER A 4 -19.52 -2.32 14.38
N SER A 5 -18.49 -1.77 15.02
CA SER A 5 -17.24 -1.48 14.33
C SER A 5 -16.68 -2.80 13.78
N PRO A 6 -16.20 -2.84 12.53
CA PRO A 6 -15.58 -4.05 12.01
C PRO A 6 -14.38 -4.39 12.88
N ALA A 7 -14.25 -5.66 13.28
CA ALA A 7 -13.03 -6.13 13.95
C ALA A 7 -11.83 -5.96 13.00
N PRO A 8 -10.65 -5.60 13.51
CA PRO A 8 -9.46 -5.52 12.68
C PRO A 8 -9.17 -6.88 12.05
N ALA A 9 -8.82 -6.88 10.76
CA ALA A 9 -8.44 -8.08 10.05
C ALA A 9 -7.27 -8.80 10.76
N PRO A 10 -7.07 -10.11 10.59
CA PRO A 10 -5.86 -10.76 11.09
C PRO A 10 -4.60 -10.22 10.38
N VAL A 11 -3.44 -10.31 11.04
CA VAL A 11 -2.16 -9.95 10.42
C VAL A 11 -1.91 -10.87 9.22
N PRO A 12 -1.45 -10.35 8.07
CA PRO A 12 -0.97 -11.20 6.98
C PRO A 12 0.26 -11.94 7.47
N PHE A 13 0.17 -13.26 7.54
CA PHE A 13 1.22 -14.11 8.09
C PHE A 13 1.29 -15.41 7.28
N SER A 14 2.51 -15.83 6.95
CA SER A 14 2.82 -17.06 6.24
C SER A 14 3.53 -18.04 7.18
N PRO A 15 2.84 -19.11 7.62
CA PRO A 15 3.43 -20.21 8.38
C PRO A 15 4.67 -20.80 7.70
N GLN A 16 4.59 -20.96 6.37
CA GLN A 16 5.69 -21.51 5.58
C GLN A 16 6.91 -20.59 5.58
N ALA A 17 6.72 -19.27 5.48
CA ALA A 17 7.83 -18.32 5.53
C ALA A 17 8.51 -18.34 6.89
N ALA A 18 7.73 -18.35 7.98
CA ALA A 18 8.27 -18.46 9.35
C ALA A 18 9.14 -19.72 9.52
N ARG A 19 8.62 -20.89 9.09
CA ARG A 19 9.38 -22.15 9.12
C ARG A 19 10.64 -22.07 8.29
N ALA A 20 10.55 -21.59 7.05
CA ALA A 20 11.69 -21.48 6.15
C ALA A 20 12.80 -20.58 6.70
N HIS A 21 12.45 -19.45 7.33
CA HIS A 21 13.41 -18.58 7.99
C HIS A 21 14.04 -19.24 9.21
N ARG A 22 13.25 -19.91 10.06
CA ARG A 22 13.77 -20.65 11.21
C ARG A 22 14.75 -21.74 10.79
N ASP A 23 14.35 -22.57 9.83
CA ASP A 23 15.16 -23.68 9.32
C ASP A 23 16.43 -23.16 8.62
N GLY A 24 16.33 -22.06 7.86
CA GLY A 24 17.48 -21.42 7.21
C GLY A 24 18.53 -20.86 8.17
N LEU A 25 18.12 -20.48 9.39
CA LEU A 25 19.02 -20.08 10.47
C LEU A 25 19.48 -21.26 11.35
N GLY A 26 18.93 -22.46 11.14
CA GLY A 26 19.22 -23.63 11.99
C GLY A 26 18.70 -23.50 13.42
N LEU A 27 17.68 -22.67 13.65
CA LEU A 27 17.13 -22.43 14.99
C LEU A 27 16.10 -23.50 15.37
N SER A 28 16.11 -23.92 16.64
CA SER A 28 15.02 -24.71 17.21
C SER A 28 13.82 -23.83 17.61
N PRO A 29 12.60 -24.37 17.71
CA PRO A 29 11.45 -23.64 18.22
C PRO A 29 11.68 -23.04 19.62
N GLU A 30 12.46 -23.70 20.47
CA GLU A 30 12.86 -23.21 21.80
C GLU A 30 13.69 -21.94 21.69
N GLN A 31 14.68 -21.91 20.81
CA GLN A 31 15.53 -20.74 20.59
C GLN A 31 14.72 -19.56 20.02
N VAL A 32 13.74 -19.83 19.15
CA VAL A 32 12.83 -18.79 18.65
C VAL A 32 11.95 -18.25 19.76
N ALA A 33 11.38 -19.10 20.60
CA ALA A 33 10.56 -18.67 21.75
C ALA A 33 11.38 -17.83 22.75
N GLU A 34 12.64 -18.21 23.00
CA GLU A 34 13.58 -17.42 23.80
C GLU A 34 13.88 -16.05 23.16
N GLY A 35 14.14 -16.02 21.84
CA GLY A 35 14.31 -14.78 21.08
C GLY A 35 13.08 -13.86 21.15
N MET A 36 11.88 -14.42 21.02
CA MET A 36 10.63 -13.66 21.18
C MET A 36 10.50 -13.08 22.60
N ALA A 37 10.92 -13.83 23.63
CA ALA A 37 10.90 -13.38 25.02
C ALA A 37 11.83 -12.19 25.24
N ALA A 38 13.00 -12.16 24.58
CA ALA A 38 13.90 -11.01 24.58
C ALA A 38 13.27 -9.75 23.95
N HIS A 39 12.26 -9.93 23.10
CA HIS A 39 11.44 -8.86 22.50
C HIS A 39 10.09 -8.65 23.22
N GLY A 40 9.94 -9.16 24.44
CA GLY A 40 8.79 -8.88 25.31
C GLY A 40 7.58 -9.77 25.07
N VAL A 41 7.71 -10.85 24.30
CA VAL A 41 6.64 -11.83 24.04
C VAL A 41 7.07 -13.19 24.56
N ARG A 42 6.51 -13.62 25.71
CA ARG A 42 6.82 -14.92 26.32
C ARG A 42 5.77 -15.94 25.91
N LEU A 43 6.16 -16.90 25.09
CA LEU A 43 5.33 -18.02 24.65
C LEU A 43 6.09 -19.34 24.82
N LEU A 44 5.35 -20.45 24.80
CA LEU A 44 5.95 -21.78 24.77
C LEU A 44 6.44 -22.12 23.35
N PRO A 45 7.46 -22.98 23.19
CA PRO A 45 7.93 -23.45 21.88
C PRO A 45 6.81 -24.06 21.02
N SER A 46 5.79 -24.64 21.65
CA SER A 46 4.59 -25.16 20.98
C SER A 46 3.79 -24.08 20.23
N HIS A 47 3.85 -22.81 20.65
CA HIS A 47 3.21 -21.72 19.91
C HIS A 47 3.96 -21.42 18.62
N VAL A 48 5.29 -21.50 18.62
CA VAL A 48 6.09 -21.35 17.40
C VAL A 48 5.73 -22.45 16.41
N LEU A 49 5.64 -23.70 16.87
CA LEU A 49 5.18 -24.82 16.05
C LEU A 49 3.74 -24.61 15.53
N GLY A 50 2.84 -24.11 16.37
CA GLY A 50 1.46 -23.78 15.98
C GLY A 50 1.36 -22.64 14.96
N PHE A 51 2.27 -21.66 15.01
CA PHE A 51 2.39 -20.64 13.96
C PHE A 51 2.86 -21.27 12.65
N GLU A 52 3.89 -22.12 12.70
CA GLU A 52 4.46 -22.78 11.51
C GLU A 52 3.55 -23.83 10.88
N SER A 53 2.63 -24.43 11.65
CA SER A 53 1.58 -25.32 11.14
C SER A 53 0.35 -24.56 10.63
N GLY A 54 0.23 -23.26 10.96
CA GLY A 54 -0.95 -22.45 10.66
C GLY A 54 -2.13 -22.68 11.59
N GLU A 55 -1.94 -23.42 12.69
CA GLU A 55 -2.95 -23.64 13.73
C GLU A 55 -3.30 -22.33 14.46
N PHE A 56 -2.30 -21.47 14.68
CA PHE A 56 -2.46 -20.16 15.27
C PHE A 56 -2.02 -19.05 14.32
N ARG A 57 -2.63 -17.88 14.47
CA ARG A 57 -2.12 -16.64 13.87
C ARG A 57 -1.57 -15.73 14.95
N PRO A 58 -0.39 -15.14 14.75
CA PRO A 58 0.16 -14.19 15.71
C PRO A 58 -0.67 -12.90 15.73
N SER A 59 -0.79 -12.32 16.91
CA SER A 59 -1.14 -10.90 17.11
C SER A 59 -0.06 -9.99 16.53
N GLU A 60 -0.30 -8.67 16.46
CA GLU A 60 0.72 -7.72 15.98
C GLU A 60 2.01 -7.80 16.79
N GLN A 61 1.90 -7.87 18.13
CA GLN A 61 3.06 -7.90 19.00
C GLN A 61 3.85 -9.20 18.82
N GLU A 62 3.16 -10.34 18.74
CA GLU A 62 3.79 -11.65 18.48
C GLU A 62 4.43 -11.70 17.11
N PHE A 63 3.80 -11.12 16.08
CA PHE A 63 4.33 -11.08 14.72
C PHE A 63 5.64 -10.29 14.64
N ILE A 64 5.70 -9.11 15.27
CA ILE A 64 6.92 -8.30 15.31
C ILE A 64 8.01 -8.98 16.14
N ALA A 65 7.67 -9.57 17.28
CA ALA A 65 8.63 -10.32 18.09
C ALA A 65 9.18 -11.54 17.35
N LEU A 66 8.34 -12.25 16.60
CA LEU A 66 8.74 -13.39 15.77
C LEU A 66 9.68 -12.96 14.63
N ALA A 67 9.35 -11.89 13.90
CA ALA A 67 10.22 -11.33 12.86
C ALA A 67 11.61 -10.98 13.39
N ARG A 68 11.64 -10.33 14.57
CA ARG A 68 12.89 -10.00 15.26
C ARG A 68 13.64 -11.20 15.78
N ALA A 69 12.96 -12.25 16.25
CA ALA A 69 13.60 -13.50 16.69
C ALA A 69 14.20 -14.28 15.50
N LEU A 70 13.56 -14.21 14.33
CA LEU A 70 14.00 -14.85 13.08
C LEU A 70 14.93 -13.98 12.23
N TRP A 71 15.36 -12.82 12.74
CA TRP A 71 16.27 -11.88 12.08
C TRP A 71 15.86 -11.54 10.64
N CYS A 72 14.54 -11.48 10.38
CA CYS A 72 13.99 -11.21 9.06
C CYS A 72 13.07 -9.99 9.08
N PRO A 73 13.07 -9.15 8.03
CA PRO A 73 12.08 -8.09 7.89
C PRO A 73 10.64 -8.64 7.99
N PRO A 74 9.71 -7.98 8.72
CA PRO A 74 8.36 -8.50 8.90
C PRO A 74 7.61 -8.76 7.58
N VAL A 75 7.89 -7.95 6.54
CA VAL A 75 7.31 -8.15 5.20
C VAL A 75 7.60 -9.55 4.62
N GLN A 76 8.73 -10.17 4.97
CA GLN A 76 9.07 -11.52 4.52
C GLN A 76 8.19 -12.58 5.19
N LEU A 77 7.76 -12.35 6.43
CA LEU A 77 6.82 -13.24 7.14
C LEU A 77 5.37 -13.06 6.71
N MET A 78 5.02 -11.97 6.00
CA MET A 78 3.65 -11.78 5.53
C MET A 78 3.26 -12.78 4.44
N GLY A 79 4.23 -13.22 3.62
CA GLY A 79 4.02 -14.11 2.46
C GLY A 79 3.18 -13.50 1.32
N VAL A 80 2.65 -12.31 1.51
CA VAL A 80 1.88 -11.54 0.53
C VAL A 80 2.31 -10.07 0.60
N ARG A 81 2.08 -9.33 -0.48
CA ARG A 81 2.28 -7.88 -0.47
C ARG A 81 1.32 -7.24 0.54
N PRO A 82 1.76 -6.24 1.33
CA PRO A 82 0.89 -5.46 2.21
C PRO A 82 -0.34 -4.92 1.46
N GLY A 83 -1.53 -5.15 2.02
CA GLY A 83 -2.83 -4.85 1.39
C GLY A 83 -3.61 -3.73 2.09
N SER A 84 -3.17 -3.29 3.26
CA SER A 84 -3.81 -2.24 4.06
C SER A 84 -2.77 -1.32 4.70
N LEU A 85 -3.19 -0.13 5.13
CA LEU A 85 -2.31 0.79 5.88
C LEU A 85 -1.67 0.13 7.11
N ARG A 86 -2.45 -0.71 7.80
CA ARG A 86 -1.97 -1.50 8.93
C ARG A 86 -0.86 -2.47 8.52
N ASP A 87 -1.00 -3.17 7.39
CA ASP A 87 0.03 -4.09 6.91
C ASP A 87 1.32 -3.34 6.56
N TYR A 88 1.21 -2.19 5.89
CA TYR A 88 2.39 -1.36 5.60
C TYR A 88 3.06 -0.86 6.88
N ARG A 89 2.29 -0.45 7.89
CA ARG A 89 2.82 -0.08 9.20
C ARG A 89 3.57 -1.25 9.86
N LEU A 90 2.97 -2.44 9.86
CA LEU A 90 3.57 -3.65 10.45
C LEU A 90 4.84 -4.08 9.70
N ALA A 91 4.85 -3.97 8.38
CA ALA A 91 6.03 -4.22 7.55
C ALA A 91 7.22 -3.31 7.90
N ARG A 92 6.96 -2.15 8.52
CA ARG A 92 7.96 -1.18 9.00
C ARG A 92 8.20 -1.23 10.50
N GLU A 93 7.59 -2.18 11.21
CA GLU A 93 7.66 -2.32 12.68
C GLU A 93 7.24 -1.07 13.47
N LEU A 94 6.32 -0.28 12.91
CA LEU A 94 5.87 0.96 13.54
C LEU A 94 4.66 0.73 14.44
N SER A 95 4.65 1.40 15.59
CA SER A 95 3.43 1.56 16.39
C SER A 95 2.51 2.58 15.71
N GLN A 96 1.20 2.50 15.99
CA GLN A 96 0.26 3.50 15.47
C GLN A 96 0.63 4.92 15.91
N GLN A 97 1.11 5.08 17.15
CA GLN A 97 1.57 6.35 17.68
C GLN A 97 2.77 6.89 16.90
N HIS A 98 3.80 6.06 16.68
CA HIS A 98 4.99 6.49 15.93
C HIS A 98 4.64 6.84 14.48
N ALA A 99 3.79 6.04 13.82
CA ALA A 99 3.32 6.34 12.47
C ALA A 99 2.57 7.68 12.43
N ALA A 100 1.59 7.88 13.32
CA ALA A 100 0.80 9.10 13.41
C ALA A 100 1.69 10.35 13.63
N THR A 101 2.64 10.28 14.57
CA THR A 101 3.59 11.37 14.83
C THR A 101 4.48 11.68 13.63
N ARG A 102 5.02 10.65 12.96
CA ARG A 102 5.90 10.82 11.79
C ARG A 102 5.17 11.39 10.58
N ILE A 103 3.89 11.05 10.42
CA ILE A 103 3.03 11.57 9.35
C ILE A 103 2.49 12.97 9.67
N GLY A 104 2.51 13.38 10.93
CA GLY A 104 1.89 14.64 11.37
C GLY A 104 0.36 14.56 11.50
N LEU A 105 -0.19 13.36 11.69
CA LEU A 105 -1.62 13.12 11.86
C LEU A 105 -1.94 12.77 13.33
N GLY A 106 -3.12 13.16 13.82
CA GLY A 106 -3.56 12.75 15.16
C GLY A 106 -3.79 11.23 15.26
N LEU A 107 -3.41 10.61 16.38
CA LEU A 107 -3.51 9.15 16.60
C LEU A 107 -4.90 8.58 16.27
N ARG A 108 -5.98 9.25 16.72
CA ARG A 108 -7.36 8.80 16.45
C ARG A 108 -7.70 8.82 14.96
N SER A 109 -7.28 9.86 14.25
CA SER A 109 -7.49 9.98 12.80
C SER A 109 -6.70 8.90 12.05
N TYR A 110 -5.45 8.67 12.46
CA TYR A 110 -4.62 7.60 11.89
C TYR A 110 -5.21 6.20 12.15
N ALA A 111 -5.62 5.89 13.38
CA ALA A 111 -6.23 4.61 13.72
C ALA A 111 -7.56 4.38 12.97
N THR A 112 -8.34 5.44 12.77
CA THR A 112 -9.57 5.38 11.96
C THR A 112 -9.23 5.10 10.49
N ALA A 113 -8.17 5.71 9.96
CA ALA A 113 -7.71 5.46 8.60
C ALA A 113 -7.26 4.00 8.41
N GLU A 114 -6.49 3.43 9.35
CA GLU A 114 -6.14 2.00 9.31
C GLU A 114 -7.36 1.09 9.34
N LEU A 115 -8.33 1.40 10.20
CA LEU A 115 -9.52 0.58 10.38
C LEU A 115 -10.47 0.62 9.18
N THR A 116 -10.64 1.80 8.58
CA THR A 116 -11.63 2.03 7.51
C THR A 116 -11.04 1.91 6.12
N GLY A 117 -9.70 1.93 6.00
CA GLY A 117 -9.01 2.06 4.72
C GLY A 117 -9.34 3.39 4.03
N ARG A 118 -9.75 4.43 4.78
CA ARG A 118 -10.09 5.75 4.24
C ARG A 118 -9.10 6.78 4.75
N TRP A 119 -8.42 7.45 3.83
CA TRP A 119 -7.50 8.53 4.16
C TRP A 119 -8.23 9.86 4.24
N THR A 120 -7.90 10.65 5.27
CA THR A 120 -8.48 11.99 5.49
C THR A 120 -7.40 13.05 5.72
N GLY A 121 -6.12 12.69 5.57
CA GLY A 121 -5.02 13.64 5.70
C GLY A 121 -4.92 14.56 4.50
N ASP A 122 -4.23 15.68 4.69
CA ASP A 122 -3.92 16.61 3.61
C ASP A 122 -2.83 16.06 2.65
N PRO A 123 -2.51 16.76 1.55
CA PRO A 123 -1.49 16.30 0.60
C PRO A 123 -0.09 16.13 1.20
N GLU A 124 0.30 16.94 2.18
CA GLU A 124 1.62 16.83 2.84
C GLU A 124 1.68 15.57 3.69
N GLN A 125 0.62 15.30 4.47
CA GLN A 125 0.47 14.08 5.26
C GLN A 125 0.38 12.84 4.35
N ALA A 126 -0.27 12.94 3.19
CA ALA A 126 -0.33 11.86 2.21
C ALA A 126 1.06 11.55 1.64
N ALA A 127 1.85 12.57 1.30
CA ALA A 127 3.24 12.40 0.84
C ALA A 127 4.10 11.76 1.94
N ALA A 128 4.01 12.25 3.17
CA ALA A 128 4.73 11.70 4.32
C ALA A 128 4.38 10.22 4.58
N LEU A 129 3.11 9.82 4.40
CA LEU A 129 2.68 8.43 4.53
C LEU A 129 3.30 7.54 3.45
N VAL A 130 3.28 7.99 2.19
CA VAL A 130 3.87 7.25 1.07
C VAL A 130 5.37 7.04 1.29
N GLU A 131 6.08 8.07 1.74
CA GLU A 131 7.51 8.01 2.08
C GLU A 131 7.77 7.06 3.26
N LEU A 132 7.06 7.24 4.37
CA LEU A 132 7.28 6.47 5.59
C LEU A 132 7.10 4.96 5.35
N PHE A 133 6.10 4.59 4.55
CA PHE A 133 5.80 3.21 4.24
C PHE A 133 6.52 2.68 3.00
N GLY A 134 7.20 3.56 2.25
CA GLY A 134 7.82 3.25 0.95
C GLY A 134 6.81 2.63 -0.01
N MET A 135 5.64 3.23 -0.10
CA MET A 135 4.56 2.77 -0.97
C MET A 135 4.74 3.37 -2.36
N THR A 136 4.24 2.66 -3.37
CA THR A 136 3.98 3.33 -4.64
C THR A 136 2.75 4.22 -4.51
N LEU A 137 2.64 5.25 -5.34
CA LEU A 137 1.43 6.10 -5.40
C LEU A 137 0.17 5.28 -5.75
N ARG A 138 0.34 4.22 -6.54
CA ARG A 138 -0.75 3.29 -6.87
C ARG A 138 -1.17 2.48 -5.64
N ASP A 139 -0.21 1.99 -4.87
CA ASP A 139 -0.50 1.29 -3.62
C ASP A 139 -1.23 2.21 -2.65
N PHE A 140 -0.82 3.48 -2.54
CA PHE A 140 -1.51 4.49 -1.75
C PHE A 140 -2.99 4.64 -2.15
N VAL A 141 -3.29 4.89 -3.41
CA VAL A 141 -4.68 5.07 -3.88
C VAL A 141 -5.53 3.83 -3.61
N ARG A 142 -4.94 2.64 -3.78
CA ARG A 142 -5.59 1.36 -3.49
C ARG A 142 -5.91 1.19 -2.01
N VAL A 143 -4.93 1.33 -1.12
CA VAL A 143 -5.14 1.07 0.32
C VAL A 143 -5.97 2.16 1.02
N THR A 144 -6.08 3.34 0.42
CA THR A 144 -6.91 4.46 0.92
C THR A 144 -8.32 4.48 0.32
N GLY A 145 -8.64 3.50 -0.53
CA GLY A 145 -9.96 3.33 -1.14
C GLY A 145 -10.32 4.42 -2.16
N ALA A 146 -9.31 5.14 -2.69
CA ALA A 146 -9.46 6.25 -3.61
C ALA A 146 -9.55 5.82 -5.09
N GLU A 147 -9.45 4.52 -5.40
CA GLU A 147 -9.42 4.02 -6.79
C GLU A 147 -10.66 4.39 -7.60
N ALA A 148 -11.86 4.19 -7.06
CA ALA A 148 -13.10 4.51 -7.75
C ALA A 148 -13.24 6.02 -8.00
N GLU A 149 -12.83 6.84 -7.03
CA GLU A 149 -12.85 8.29 -7.18
C GLU A 149 -11.83 8.77 -8.21
N LEU A 150 -10.64 8.15 -8.24
CA LEU A 150 -9.62 8.42 -9.25
C LEU A 150 -10.14 8.10 -10.66
N ASP A 151 -10.72 6.91 -10.87
CA ASP A 151 -11.23 6.52 -12.19
C ASP A 151 -12.36 7.45 -12.67
N GLU A 152 -13.29 7.80 -11.76
CA GLU A 152 -14.35 8.77 -12.02
C GLU A 152 -13.76 10.11 -12.49
N ARG A 153 -12.79 10.65 -11.76
CA ARG A 153 -12.14 11.93 -12.11
C ARG A 153 -11.36 11.87 -13.42
N LEU A 154 -10.65 10.77 -13.67
CA LEU A 154 -9.91 10.58 -14.92
C LEU A 154 -10.84 10.54 -16.13
N ARG A 155 -12.03 9.93 -16.01
CA ARG A 155 -13.04 9.97 -17.07
C ARG A 155 -13.59 11.39 -17.29
N GLN A 156 -13.85 12.17 -16.24
CA GLN A 156 -14.25 13.58 -16.38
C GLN A 156 -13.17 14.47 -17.00
N CYS A 157 -11.88 14.14 -16.79
CA CYS A 157 -10.77 14.84 -17.45
C CYS A 157 -10.82 14.65 -18.96
N VAL A 158 -11.00 13.41 -19.38
CA VAL A 158 -11.08 12.99 -20.78
C VAL A 158 -12.28 13.62 -21.50
N GLU A 159 -13.41 13.76 -20.82
CA GLU A 159 -14.64 14.39 -21.34
C GLU A 159 -14.53 15.92 -21.53
N GLY A 160 -13.35 16.52 -21.30
CA GLY A 160 -13.04 17.90 -21.69
C GLY A 160 -12.86 18.88 -20.53
N ARG A 161 -12.97 18.45 -19.27
CA ARG A 161 -12.85 19.32 -18.09
C ARG A 161 -11.58 19.08 -17.25
N TRP A 162 -10.49 18.65 -17.87
CA TRP A 162 -9.27 18.23 -17.16
C TRP A 162 -8.67 19.29 -16.22
N ARG A 163 -8.65 20.58 -16.61
CA ARG A 163 -8.12 21.65 -15.74
C ARG A 163 -8.92 21.82 -14.44
N ALA A 164 -10.24 21.64 -14.49
CA ALA A 164 -11.11 21.76 -13.32
C ALA A 164 -10.94 20.60 -12.33
N GLN A 165 -10.43 19.45 -12.79
CA GLN A 165 -10.22 18.26 -11.97
C GLN A 165 -8.87 18.26 -11.23
N LEU A 166 -7.93 19.14 -11.62
CA LEU A 166 -6.59 19.20 -11.02
C LEU A 166 -6.59 19.30 -9.49
N PRO A 167 -7.34 20.24 -8.85
CA PRO A 167 -7.31 20.37 -7.40
C PRO A 167 -7.83 19.13 -6.67
N ALA A 168 -8.75 18.41 -7.29
CA ALA A 168 -9.35 17.24 -6.68
C ALA A 168 -8.46 16.00 -6.86
N LEU A 169 -7.83 15.84 -8.03
CA LEU A 169 -6.85 14.77 -8.27
C LEU A 169 -5.57 14.97 -7.44
N ALA A 170 -5.13 16.21 -7.22
CA ALA A 170 -3.97 16.52 -6.37
C ALA A 170 -4.19 16.13 -4.89
N LYS A 171 -5.45 16.01 -4.45
CA LYS A 171 -5.78 15.49 -3.11
C LYS A 171 -5.76 13.96 -3.04
N LEU A 172 -6.02 13.29 -4.17
CA LEU A 172 -6.04 11.82 -4.24
C LEU A 172 -4.67 11.21 -4.49
N VAL A 173 -3.80 11.93 -5.20
CA VAL A 173 -2.47 11.46 -5.57
C VAL A 173 -1.46 12.49 -5.07
N PRO A 174 -0.62 12.18 -4.06
CA PRO A 174 0.32 13.13 -3.45
C PRO A 174 1.50 13.41 -4.39
N VAL A 175 1.25 14.20 -5.42
CA VAL A 175 2.20 14.60 -6.46
C VAL A 175 2.06 16.11 -6.68
N PRO A 176 3.16 16.83 -6.97
CA PRO A 176 3.08 18.25 -7.31
C PRO A 176 2.05 18.54 -8.41
N PRO A 177 1.21 19.57 -8.24
CA PRO A 177 0.11 19.87 -9.16
C PRO A 177 0.60 20.20 -10.58
N GLU A 178 1.82 20.70 -10.75
CA GLU A 178 2.44 20.98 -12.04
C GLU A 178 2.64 19.69 -12.84
N ARG A 179 3.18 18.66 -12.18
CA ARG A 179 3.40 17.35 -12.79
C ARG A 179 2.09 16.66 -13.11
N LEU A 180 1.13 16.75 -12.19
CA LEU A 180 -0.22 16.24 -12.43
C LEU A 180 -0.87 16.94 -13.63
N GLY A 181 -0.69 18.25 -13.77
CA GLY A 181 -1.08 19.05 -14.93
C GLY A 181 -0.51 18.53 -16.24
N GLN A 182 0.78 18.23 -16.28
CA GLN A 182 1.44 17.68 -17.47
C GLN A 182 0.89 16.31 -17.85
N VAL A 183 0.70 15.42 -16.87
CA VAL A 183 0.15 14.07 -17.09
C VAL A 183 -1.29 14.15 -17.60
N LEU A 184 -2.14 14.98 -17.00
CA LEU A 184 -3.53 15.14 -17.45
C LEU A 184 -3.64 15.82 -18.82
N ALA A 185 -2.76 16.78 -19.13
CA ALA A 185 -2.70 17.39 -20.44
C ALA A 185 -2.32 16.37 -21.51
N ALA A 186 -1.34 15.51 -21.24
CA ALA A 186 -0.96 14.41 -22.13
C ALA A 186 -2.10 13.40 -22.33
N LEU A 187 -2.74 12.96 -21.23
CA LEU A 187 -3.87 12.03 -21.28
C LEU A 187 -5.05 12.60 -22.08
N HIS A 188 -5.35 13.89 -21.89
CA HIS A 188 -6.40 14.59 -22.64
C HIS A 188 -6.02 14.75 -24.11
N ALA A 189 -4.77 15.10 -24.42
CA ALA A 189 -4.30 15.23 -25.80
C ALA A 189 -4.40 13.90 -26.55
N GLU A 190 -3.98 12.78 -25.94
CA GLU A 190 -4.10 11.43 -26.50
C GLU A 190 -5.55 11.06 -26.85
N HIS A 191 -6.52 11.55 -26.07
CA HIS A 191 -7.94 11.30 -26.31
C HIS A 191 -8.60 12.30 -27.28
N GLN A 192 -8.09 13.54 -27.34
CA GLN A 192 -8.58 14.54 -28.28
C GLN A 192 -8.00 14.35 -29.68
N VAL A 193 -6.92 13.56 -29.87
CA VAL A 193 -6.47 13.19 -31.22
C VAL A 193 -7.63 12.49 -31.89
N PRO A 194 -8.29 13.15 -32.83
CA PRO A 194 -9.43 12.53 -33.42
C PRO A 194 -8.93 11.50 -34.43
N SER A 195 -9.57 10.33 -34.47
CA SER A 195 -9.24 9.21 -35.38
C SER A 195 -9.42 9.53 -36.87
N HIS A 196 -9.49 10.80 -37.26
CA HIS A 196 -9.48 11.23 -38.65
C HIS A 196 -8.07 11.55 -39.09
N TRP A 197 -7.32 10.51 -39.49
CA TRP A 197 -6.53 10.48 -40.72
C TRP A 197 -6.28 9.02 -41.06
N GLY A 198 -6.72 8.60 -42.25
CA GLY A 198 -6.73 7.21 -42.68
C GLY A 198 -5.37 6.54 -42.58
N ALA A 199 -5.28 5.50 -41.77
CA ALA A 199 -4.21 4.52 -41.84
C ALA A 199 -4.75 3.26 -42.51
N THR A 200 -4.57 3.19 -43.83
CA THR A 200 -4.56 1.90 -44.52
C THR A 200 -3.21 1.25 -44.21
N THR A 201 -3.12 0.58 -43.07
CA THR A 201 -2.06 -0.38 -42.75
C THR A 201 -2.72 -1.69 -42.33
N PRO A 202 -2.29 -2.85 -42.88
CA PRO A 202 -2.88 -4.12 -42.48
C PRO A 202 -2.54 -4.41 -41.03
N ALA A 203 -3.58 -4.79 -40.29
CA ALA A 203 -3.62 -5.05 -38.87
C ALA A 203 -2.47 -5.94 -38.36
N GLU A 204 -1.56 -5.32 -37.62
CA GLU A 204 -1.00 -5.97 -36.44
C GLU A 204 -2.11 -5.91 -35.37
N GLY A 205 -2.42 -7.05 -34.74
CA GLY A 205 -3.65 -7.26 -33.98
C GLY A 205 -3.97 -6.20 -32.92
N PRO A 206 -5.22 -6.14 -32.42
CA PRO A 206 -5.65 -5.09 -31.50
C PRO A 206 -4.78 -5.12 -30.24
N VAL A 207 -3.85 -4.18 -30.13
CA VAL A 207 -3.24 -3.82 -28.85
C VAL A 207 -4.42 -3.46 -27.95
N PRO A 208 -4.64 -4.15 -26.82
CA PRO A 208 -5.75 -3.82 -25.94
C PRO A 208 -5.65 -2.36 -25.59
N ALA A 209 -6.72 -1.59 -25.81
CA ALA A 209 -6.77 -0.20 -25.38
C ALA A 209 -6.44 -0.17 -23.88
N GLU A 210 -5.26 0.35 -23.55
CA GLU A 210 -4.77 0.40 -22.18
C GLU A 210 -5.83 1.14 -21.33
N SER A 211 -6.22 0.57 -20.19
CA SER A 211 -7.24 1.21 -19.37
C SER A 211 -6.75 2.60 -18.95
N ARG A 212 -7.65 3.60 -18.94
CA ARG A 212 -7.32 4.99 -18.59
C ARG A 212 -6.48 5.10 -17.29
N PRO A 213 -6.80 4.36 -16.21
CA PRO A 213 -5.95 4.34 -15.02
C PRO A 213 -4.54 3.79 -15.28
N ALA A 214 -4.40 2.70 -16.05
CA ALA A 214 -3.09 2.14 -16.39
C ALA A 214 -2.24 3.15 -17.18
N ARG A 215 -2.85 3.83 -18.16
CA ARG A 215 -2.18 4.88 -18.93
C ARG A 215 -1.74 6.06 -18.06
N PHE A 216 -2.61 6.53 -17.16
CA PHE A 216 -2.30 7.57 -16.18
C PHE A 216 -1.07 7.21 -15.34
N TRP A 217 -1.01 5.99 -14.79
CA TRP A 217 0.13 5.54 -14.00
C TRP A 217 1.41 5.42 -14.83
N SER A 218 1.31 4.96 -16.08
CA SER A 218 2.43 4.89 -17.02
C SER A 218 3.04 6.27 -17.31
N LEU A 219 2.20 7.27 -17.61
CA LEU A 219 2.63 8.65 -17.82
C LEU A 219 3.26 9.25 -16.55
N LEU A 220 2.68 8.97 -15.39
CA LEU A 220 3.20 9.43 -14.11
C LEU A 220 4.58 8.83 -13.81
N ALA A 221 4.80 7.54 -14.09
CA ALA A 221 6.07 6.87 -13.88
C ALA A 221 7.19 7.40 -14.78
N ARG A 222 6.88 7.70 -16.06
CA ARG A 222 7.85 8.24 -17.04
C ARG A 222 8.39 9.63 -16.69
N GLY A 223 7.62 10.41 -15.93
CA GLY A 223 8.02 11.74 -15.46
C GLY A 223 9.08 11.75 -14.35
N GLY A 224 9.62 10.60 -13.94
CA GLY A 224 10.64 10.45 -12.90
C GLY A 224 10.10 10.81 -11.51
N THR A 225 9.83 9.83 -10.64
CA THR A 225 9.38 10.12 -9.27
C THR A 225 10.32 11.14 -8.63
N GLY A 226 9.77 12.26 -8.14
CA GLY A 226 10.56 13.29 -7.45
C GLY A 226 10.99 12.79 -6.08
N GLY A 227 11.77 11.70 -6.01
CA GLY A 227 12.29 11.11 -4.79
C GLY A 227 11.44 10.01 -4.13
N LEU A 228 10.26 9.66 -4.65
CA LEU A 228 9.44 8.57 -4.10
C LEU A 228 9.79 7.22 -4.76
N PRO A 229 10.06 6.15 -3.99
CA PRO A 229 10.44 4.86 -4.57
C PRO A 229 9.30 4.21 -5.36
N VAL A 230 9.69 3.53 -6.44
CA VAL A 230 8.85 2.64 -7.29
C VAL A 230 8.74 1.27 -6.63
#